data_AF-A0A7J4LPR5-F1
#
_entry.id   AF-A0A7J4LPR5-F1
#
_cell.length_a   1.000
_cell.length_b   1.000
_cell.length_c   1.000
_cell.angle_alpha   90.00
_cell.angle_beta   90.00
_cell.angle_gamma   90.00
#
_symmetry.space_group_name_H-M   'P 1'
#
loop_
_entity.id
_entity.type
_entity.pdbx_description
1 polymer ?
#
loop_
_entity_poly.entity_id
_entity_poly.type
_entity_poly.pdbx_seq_one_letter_code
_entity_poly.pdbx_strand_id
1 'polypeptide(L)'
;TAFGIEENKLRASQFDRSGNFAFGISEHTDFPGMKYDPTIGIYGMDVTVTLERPGYRVSKRKIGQRDMSKKHRLTRDDAVSFVKQTFGVEVV
;
A
#
# COMPACT_ATOMS: atom_id res chain seq x y z
N THR A 1 -8.88 1.04 -10.78
CA THR A 1 -7.74 0.60 -9.93
C THR A 1 -8.19 0.62 -8.49
N ALA A 2 -7.54 -0.11 -7.58
CA ALA A 2 -7.93 -0.12 -6.16
C ALA A 2 -8.01 1.31 -5.57
N PHE A 3 -7.07 2.18 -5.93
CA PHE A 3 -7.10 3.60 -5.54
C PHE A 3 -8.32 4.36 -6.08
N GLY A 4 -8.79 4.05 -7.29
CA GLY A 4 -9.95 4.72 -7.87
C GLY A 4 -11.27 4.36 -7.19
N ILE A 5 -11.35 3.21 -6.53
CA ILE A 5 -12.53 2.81 -5.73
C ILE A 5 -12.61 3.67 -4.46
N GLU A 6 -11.45 3.97 -3.85
CA GLU A 6 -11.31 4.87 -2.70
C GLU A 6 -11.18 6.36 -3.10
N GLU A 7 -11.69 6.75 -4.28
CA GLU A 7 -11.63 8.12 -4.80
C GLU A 7 -10.23 8.76 -4.85
N ASN A 8 -9.17 7.94 -4.91
CA ASN A 8 -7.78 8.35 -4.77
C ASN A 8 -7.51 9.18 -3.50
N LYS A 9 -8.22 8.89 -2.40
CA LYS A 9 -8.03 9.53 -1.10
C LYS A 9 -7.52 8.51 -0.10
N LEU A 10 -6.45 8.85 0.61
CA LEU A 10 -5.96 8.06 1.74
C LEU A 10 -5.89 8.95 2.98
N ARG A 11 -6.15 8.38 4.14
CA ARG A 11 -6.00 9.10 5.41
C ARG A 11 -4.56 9.04 5.85
N ALA A 12 -4.05 10.12 6.42
CA ALA A 12 -2.69 10.14 6.96
C ALA A 12 -2.51 9.05 8.03
N SER A 13 -3.55 8.75 8.82
CA SER A 13 -3.55 7.70 9.86
C SER A 13 -3.37 6.28 9.34
N GLN A 14 -3.61 6.04 8.05
CA GLN A 14 -3.42 4.72 7.42
C GLN A 14 -1.93 4.43 7.15
N PHE A 15 -1.05 5.43 7.24
CA PHE A 15 0.38 5.26 7.07
C PHE A 15 1.07 4.98 8.40
N ASP A 16 1.88 3.92 8.42
CA ASP A 16 2.72 3.58 9.55
C ASP A 16 4.00 4.44 9.60
N ARG A 17 4.81 4.25 10.65
CA ARG A 17 6.09 4.97 10.80
C ARG A 17 7.16 4.53 9.80
N SER A 18 7.05 3.31 9.26
CA SER A 18 8.02 2.69 8.36
C SER A 18 7.70 2.92 6.88
N GLY A 19 6.64 3.68 6.57
CA GLY A 19 6.21 4.01 5.23
C GLY A 19 5.28 2.98 4.56
N ASN A 20 4.80 1.99 5.30
CA ASN A 20 3.76 1.08 4.83
C ASN A 20 2.38 1.68 5.09
N PHE A 21 1.38 1.23 4.35
CA PHE A 21 0.01 1.65 4.57
C PHE A 21 -0.97 0.56 4.19
N ALA A 22 -2.19 0.66 4.72
CA ALA A 22 -3.27 -0.24 4.39
C ALA A 22 -4.60 0.52 4.23
N PHE A 23 -5.44 0.02 3.34
CA PHE A 23 -6.79 0.53 3.14
C PHE A 23 -7.74 -0.63 2.84
N GLY A 24 -9.00 -0.46 3.22
CA GLY A 24 -10.06 -1.42 2.94
C GLY A 24 -10.76 -1.09 1.63
N ILE A 25 -11.37 -2.10 1.02
CA ILE A 25 -12.27 -1.98 -0.12
C ILE A 25 -13.56 -2.68 0.30
N SER A 26 -14.67 -1.95 0.27
CA SER A 26 -15.95 -2.49 0.73
C SER A 26 -16.49 -3.58 -0.17
N GLU A 27 -16.35 -3.43 -1.49
CA GLU A 27 -16.90 -4.36 -2.46
C GLU A 27 -15.89 -4.67 -3.58
N HIS A 28 -15.62 -5.96 -3.79
CA HIS A 28 -14.77 -6.39 -4.89
C HIS A 28 -15.43 -6.26 -6.27
N THR A 29 -16.76 -6.08 -6.34
CA THR A 29 -17.52 -5.86 -7.57
C THR A 29 -17.21 -4.53 -8.24
N ASP A 30 -16.65 -3.57 -7.50
CA ASP A 30 -16.19 -2.29 -8.04
C ASP A 30 -14.92 -2.41 -8.88
N PHE A 31 -14.24 -3.57 -8.84
CA PHE A 31 -13.11 -3.82 -9.71
C PHE A 31 -13.55 -4.05 -11.17
N PRO A 32 -12.91 -3.38 -12.14
CA PRO A 32 -13.22 -3.59 -13.55
C PRO A 32 -12.90 -5.03 -13.93
N GLY A 33 -13.93 -5.80 -14.32
CA GLY A 33 -13.81 -7.21 -14.73
C GLY A 33 -14.39 -8.22 -13.74
N MET A 34 -14.68 -7.81 -12.50
CA MET A 34 -15.40 -8.64 -11.52
C MET A 34 -16.91 -8.41 -11.67
N LYS A 35 -17.60 -9.30 -12.37
CA LYS A 35 -19.08 -9.26 -12.43
C LYS A 35 -19.66 -9.92 -11.18
N TYR A 36 -20.81 -9.40 -10.75
CA TYR A 36 -21.59 -10.02 -9.69
C TYR A 36 -22.03 -11.43 -10.10
N ASP A 37 -21.65 -12.42 -9.28
CA ASP A 37 -22.16 -13.78 -9.33
C ASP A 37 -22.92 -14.07 -8.02
N PRO A 38 -24.23 -14.33 -8.07
CA PRO A 38 -25.04 -14.61 -6.87
C PRO A 38 -24.57 -15.83 -6.08
N THR A 39 -23.81 -16.74 -6.69
CA THR A 39 -23.27 -17.92 -6.01
C THR A 39 -22.04 -17.60 -5.17
N ILE A 40 -21.29 -16.58 -5.56
CA ILE A 40 -20.08 -16.11 -4.90
C ILE A 40 -20.43 -15.12 -3.80
N GLY A 41 -21.37 -14.19 -4.05
CA GLY A 41 -21.75 -13.14 -3.09
C GLY A 41 -20.80 -11.93 -3.11
N ILE A 42 -21.06 -10.94 -2.24
CA ILE A 42 -20.27 -9.70 -2.14
C ILE A 42 -19.26 -9.84 -0.99
N TYR A 43 -18.00 -9.50 -1.29
CA TYR A 43 -16.89 -9.53 -0.33
C TYR A 43 -16.16 -8.20 -0.32
N GLY A 44 -15.79 -7.77 0.89
CA GLY A 44 -14.79 -6.73 1.10
C GLY A 44 -13.37 -7.30 1.13
N MET A 45 -12.39 -6.45 0.90
CA MET A 45 -10.97 -6.81 0.87
C MET A 45 -10.14 -5.78 1.61
N ASP A 46 -9.15 -6.23 2.39
CA ASP A 46 -8.13 -5.36 2.96
C ASP A 46 -6.86 -5.42 2.11
N VAL A 47 -6.37 -4.26 1.69
CA VAL A 47 -5.16 -4.12 0.89
C VAL A 47 -4.06 -3.53 1.76
N THR A 48 -2.99 -4.29 1.96
CA THR A 48 -1.78 -3.82 2.65
C THR A 48 -0.64 -3.65 1.65
N VAL A 49 0.00 -2.49 1.68
CA VAL A 49 1.06 -2.12 0.76
C VAL A 49 2.35 -1.82 1.53
N THR A 50 3.42 -2.50 1.14
CA THR A 50 4.77 -2.30 1.67
C THR A 50 5.60 -1.52 0.66
N LEU A 51 6.14 -0.37 1.07
CA LEU A 51 7.04 0.44 0.24
C LEU A 51 8.49 0.19 0.67
N GLU A 52 9.34 -0.21 -0.29
CA GLU A 52 10.75 -0.49 -0.04
C GLU A 52 11.64 0.28 -1.01
N ARG A 53 12.76 0.82 -0.51
CA ARG A 53 13.81 1.35 -1.37
C ARG A 53 14.64 0.20 -1.96
N PRO A 54 15.26 0.39 -3.14
CA PRO A 54 16.22 -0.58 -3.67
C PRO A 54 17.34 -0.83 -2.65
N GLY A 55 17.54 -2.09 -2.24
CA GLY A 55 18.53 -2.45 -1.22
C GLY A 55 17.99 -3.28 -0.05
N TYR A 56 16.67 -3.41 0.07
CA TYR A 56 16.01 -4.19 1.13
C TYR A 56 16.40 -5.68 1.17
N ARG A 57 16.99 -6.22 0.10
CA ARG A 57 17.50 -7.61 0.07
C ARG A 57 18.56 -7.88 1.14
N VAL A 58 19.33 -6.88 1.58
CA VAL A 58 20.43 -7.06 2.53
C VAL A 58 19.95 -7.57 3.89
N SER A 59 18.74 -7.20 4.32
CA SER A 59 18.13 -7.68 5.56
C SER A 59 17.41 -9.03 5.41
N LYS A 60 17.05 -9.43 4.18
CA LYS A 60 16.28 -10.65 3.89
C LYS A 60 17.12 -11.84 3.44
N ARG A 61 18.35 -11.63 2.97
CA ARG A 61 19.22 -12.69 2.41
C ARG A 61 19.75 -13.64 3.48
N LYS A 62 19.89 -14.93 3.14
CA LYS A 62 20.39 -15.98 4.04
C LYS A 62 21.89 -15.85 4.35
N ILE A 63 22.72 -15.58 3.34
CA ILE A 63 24.18 -15.45 3.52
C ILE A 63 24.56 -13.97 3.55
N GLY A 64 25.34 -13.57 4.55
CA GLY A 64 25.80 -12.19 4.72
C GLY A 64 24.68 -11.21 5.10
N GLN A 65 23.64 -11.67 5.80
CA GLN A 65 22.57 -10.81 6.30
C GLN A 65 23.14 -9.65 7.13
N ARG A 66 22.63 -8.44 6.89
CA ARG A 66 22.99 -7.25 7.69
C ARG A 66 21.78 -6.37 7.91
N ASP A 67 21.82 -5.62 9.00
CA ASP A 67 20.79 -4.62 9.29
C ASP A 67 20.84 -3.46 8.30
N MET A 68 19.65 -2.93 8.01
CA MET A 68 19.53 -1.72 7.20
C MET A 68 19.77 -0.48 8.05
N SER A 69 20.59 0.42 7.50
CA SER A 69 20.82 1.75 8.06
C SER A 69 19.50 2.52 8.21
N LYS A 70 19.36 3.24 9.32
CA LYS A 70 18.20 4.10 9.60
C LYS A 70 17.93 5.12 8.49
N LYS A 71 19.00 5.62 7.84
CA LYS A 71 18.89 6.59 6.72
C LYS A 71 18.30 5.98 5.44
N HIS A 72 18.38 4.66 5.29
CA HIS A 72 17.85 3.95 4.13
C HIS A 72 16.41 3.49 4.33
N ARG A 73 15.96 3.37 5.58
CA ARG A 73 14.56 3.04 5.89
C ARG A 73 13.65 4.16 5.40
N LEU A 74 12.44 3.79 4.98
CA LEU A 74 11.43 4.77 4.63
C LEU A 74 10.86 5.41 5.90
N THR A 75 10.43 6.66 5.75
CA THR A 75 9.62 7.36 6.75
C THR A 75 8.19 7.52 6.25
N ARG A 76 7.27 7.87 7.15
CA ARG A 76 5.88 8.18 6.80
C ARG A 76 5.79 9.30 5.76
N ASP A 77 6.57 10.37 5.91
CA ASP A 77 6.53 11.52 5.01
C ASP A 77 7.07 11.19 3.62
N ASP A 78 8.09 10.33 3.56
CA ASP A 78 8.61 9.79 2.30
C ASP A 78 7.54 8.96 1.56
N ALA A 79 6.82 8.10 2.29
CA ALA A 79 5.74 7.29 1.71
C ALA A 79 4.61 8.16 1.16
N VAL A 80 4.14 9.13 1.95
CA VAL A 80 3.09 10.05 1.55
C VAL A 80 3.50 10.83 0.29
N SER A 81 4.73 11.34 0.26
CA SER A 81 5.26 12.08 -0.89
C SER A 81 5.35 11.19 -2.14
N PHE A 82 5.84 9.96 -1.99
CA PHE A 82 5.97 9.01 -3.09
C PHE A 82 4.61 8.62 -3.69
N VAL A 83 3.63 8.33 -2.83
CA VAL A 83 2.28 7.92 -3.25
C VAL A 83 1.53 9.07 -3.94
N LYS A 84 1.65 10.30 -3.39
CA LYS A 84 1.12 11.53 -4.02
C LYS A 84 1.68 11.73 -5.43
N GLN A 85 3.00 11.64 -5.60
CA GLN A 85 3.66 11.91 -6.89
C GLN A 85 3.43 10.82 -7.93
N THR A 86 3.41 9.55 -7.51
CA THR A 86 3.37 8.41 -8.44
C THR A 86 1.95 8.05 -8.85
N PHE A 87 1.01 8.12 -7.92
CA PHE A 87 -0.37 7.65 -8.12
C PHE A 87 -1.41 8.78 -8.11
N GLY A 88 -1.01 10.03 -7.87
CA GLY A 88 -1.92 11.17 -7.85
C GLY A 88 -2.95 11.12 -6.72
N VAL A 89 -2.65 10.37 -5.65
CA VAL A 89 -3.53 10.19 -4.50
C VAL A 89 -3.42 11.37 -3.55
N GLU A 90 -4.55 11.88 -3.07
CA GLU A 90 -4.60 12.92 -2.04
C GLU A 90 -4.54 12.28 -0.65
N VAL A 91 -3.70 12.82 0.24
CA VAL A 91 -3.62 12.35 1.64
C VAL A 91 -4.24 13.39 2.56
N VAL A 92 -5.32 12.99 3.23
CA VAL A 92 -6.19 13.81 4.11
C VAL A 92 -5.94 13.49 5.59
#